data_AF-L0AW46-F1
#
_entry.id   AF-L0AW46-F1
#
_cell.length_a   1.000
_cell.length_b   1.000
_cell.length_c   1.000
_cell.angle_alpha   90.00
_cell.angle_beta   90.00
_cell.angle_gamma   90.00
#
_symmetry.space_group_name_H-M   'P 1'
#
loop_
_entity.id
_entity.type
_entity.pdbx_description
1 polymer ?
#
loop_
_entity_poly.entity_id
_entity_poly.type
_entity_poly.pdbx_seq_one_letter_code
_entity_poly.pdbx_strand_id
1 'polypeptide(L)'
;MEDCKILSEDEPIPPAEPYTDVPIEPVPAEPTYLVNPKNLHTEEVLRKLQTLTSGDSVFFKKSALGDQMSSFETPTYTDFVHGTVVCWTFDELKQYIVINVRPHGNLQFLYSDLFDMTLARDVFLHKLDIKVDIVKASAEKSIDTPYNVDSAVSCDVRVRPVPPGVETFCKCRFINKLEFVRKLRGIIRSNKHMFMEKTMYMKELRLIMSQNVRAYELEMVAYVLNANPWQYSSNPSEEPSQERVKEILELYKNAVRNPIYIALYNKWKEYIKSIAE
;
A
#
# COMPACT_ATOMS: atom_id res chain seq x y z
N MET A 1 -19.81 -67.06 -19.12
CA MET A 1 -18.40 -67.21 -18.73
C MET A 1 -17.61 -66.62 -19.89
N GLU A 2 -17.12 -65.40 -19.66
CA GLU A 2 -16.36 -64.64 -20.64
C GLU A 2 -14.89 -65.09 -20.58
N ASP A 3 -14.37 -65.54 -21.71
CA ASP A 3 -12.96 -65.92 -21.83
C ASP A 3 -12.09 -64.70 -22.15
N CYS A 4 -11.19 -64.41 -21.21
CA CYS A 4 -10.12 -63.43 -21.33
C CYS A 4 -9.18 -63.77 -22.50
N LYS A 5 -9.01 -62.83 -23.45
CA LYS A 5 -7.91 -62.85 -24.41
C LYS A 5 -6.71 -62.09 -23.84
N ILE A 6 -5.63 -62.83 -23.63
CA ILE A 6 -4.29 -62.33 -23.30
C ILE A 6 -3.70 -61.70 -24.58
N LEU A 7 -3.27 -60.44 -24.49
CA LEU A 7 -2.49 -59.75 -25.51
C LEU A 7 -1.02 -60.19 -25.37
N SER A 8 -0.49 -60.83 -26.39
CA SER A 8 0.95 -61.10 -26.53
C SER A 8 1.64 -59.86 -27.10
N GLU A 9 2.48 -59.24 -26.28
CA GLU A 9 3.47 -58.26 -26.69
C GLU A 9 4.68 -59.00 -27.29
N ASP A 10 5.09 -58.60 -28.50
CA ASP A 10 6.49 -58.61 -28.96
C ASP A 10 6.50 -58.11 -30.42
N GLU A 11 6.36 -56.79 -30.60
CA GLU A 11 6.80 -56.15 -31.84
C GLU A 11 8.29 -55.79 -31.71
N PRO A 12 9.13 -56.18 -32.68
CA PRO A 12 10.55 -55.86 -32.65
C PRO A 12 10.75 -54.36 -32.86
N ILE A 13 11.45 -53.72 -31.91
CA ILE A 13 11.86 -52.32 -31.99
C ILE A 13 12.77 -52.15 -33.23
N PRO A 14 12.46 -51.21 -34.15
CA PRO A 14 13.31 -50.95 -35.29
C PRO A 14 14.67 -50.38 -34.83
N PRO A 15 15.77 -50.67 -35.56
CA PRO A 15 17.09 -50.19 -35.17
C PRO A 15 17.12 -48.66 -35.17
N ALA A 16 17.66 -48.08 -34.09
CA ALA A 16 17.85 -46.65 -33.97
C ALA A 16 18.74 -46.13 -35.10
N GLU A 17 18.23 -45.17 -35.88
CA GLU A 17 19.02 -44.47 -36.88
C GLU A 17 20.17 -43.69 -36.20
N PRO A 18 21.35 -43.61 -36.83
CA PRO A 18 22.46 -42.86 -36.29
C PRO A 18 22.08 -41.36 -36.25
N TYR A 19 22.13 -40.79 -35.05
CA TYR A 19 21.98 -39.36 -34.82
C TYR A 19 22.96 -38.59 -35.71
N THR A 20 22.45 -37.92 -36.74
CA THR A 20 23.21 -36.91 -37.46
C THR A 20 23.41 -35.71 -36.54
N ASP A 21 24.66 -35.29 -36.37
CA ASP A 21 25.04 -34.05 -35.69
C ASP A 21 24.27 -32.87 -36.30
N VAL A 22 23.17 -32.49 -35.67
CA VAL A 22 22.48 -31.24 -35.97
C VAL A 22 23.36 -30.13 -35.39
N PRO A 23 23.81 -29.14 -36.18
CA PRO A 23 24.50 -27.99 -35.65
C PRO A 23 23.62 -27.32 -34.61
N ILE A 24 24.06 -27.30 -33.36
CA ILE A 24 23.41 -26.56 -32.28
C ILE A 24 23.51 -25.09 -32.70
N GLU A 25 22.39 -24.52 -33.18
CA GLU A 25 22.29 -23.08 -33.37
C GLU A 25 22.58 -22.41 -32.01
N PRO A 26 23.46 -21.40 -31.96
CA PRO A 26 23.75 -20.72 -30.72
C PRO A 26 22.44 -20.10 -30.21
N VAL A 27 22.01 -20.56 -29.03
CA VAL A 27 20.89 -19.97 -28.29
C VAL A 27 21.13 -18.47 -28.24
N PRO A 28 20.23 -17.63 -28.76
CA PRO A 28 20.40 -16.18 -28.68
C PRO A 28 20.52 -15.83 -27.20
N ALA A 29 21.66 -15.24 -26.83
CA ALA A 29 21.91 -14.80 -25.48
C ALA A 29 20.72 -13.96 -25.01
N GLU A 30 20.06 -14.39 -23.92
CA GLU A 30 19.02 -13.60 -23.30
C GLU A 30 19.55 -12.18 -23.11
N PRO A 31 18.81 -11.13 -23.54
CA PRO A 31 19.23 -9.77 -23.29
C PRO A 31 19.31 -9.61 -21.77
N THR A 32 20.54 -9.59 -21.27
CA THR A 32 20.83 -9.24 -19.90
C THR A 32 20.47 -7.76 -19.83
N TYR A 33 19.24 -7.46 -19.43
CA TYR A 33 18.82 -6.11 -19.14
C TYR A 33 19.73 -5.63 -18.02
N LEU A 34 20.80 -4.92 -18.39
CA LEU A 34 21.65 -4.22 -17.45
C LEU A 34 20.75 -3.20 -16.76
N VAL A 35 20.26 -3.57 -15.58
CA VAL A 35 19.41 -2.73 -14.78
C VAL A 35 20.23 -1.51 -14.42
N ASN A 36 19.95 -0.39 -15.09
CA ASN A 36 20.66 0.86 -14.87
C ASN A 36 20.46 1.28 -13.40
N PRO A 37 21.53 1.44 -12.61
CA PRO A 37 21.42 1.77 -11.17
C PRO A 37 20.66 3.09 -10.91
N LYS A 38 20.62 4.00 -11.90
CA LYS A 38 19.79 5.23 -11.82
C LYS A 38 18.29 4.94 -11.88
N ASN A 39 17.87 3.94 -12.64
CA ASN A 39 16.47 3.55 -12.74
C ASN A 39 15.99 2.87 -11.45
N LEU A 40 16.82 2.05 -10.83
CA LEU A 40 16.53 1.41 -9.52
C LEU A 40 16.29 2.45 -8.42
N HIS A 41 17.14 3.47 -8.34
CA HIS A 41 16.98 4.54 -7.36
C HIS A 41 15.68 5.33 -7.59
N THR A 42 15.36 5.58 -8.85
CA THR A 42 14.14 6.29 -9.26
C THR A 42 12.88 5.50 -8.87
N GLU A 43 12.85 4.20 -9.13
CA GLU A 43 11.74 3.32 -8.73
C GLU A 43 11.60 3.20 -7.21
N GLU A 44 12.72 3.13 -6.48
CA GLU A 44 12.70 3.08 -5.03
C GLU A 44 12.11 4.38 -4.43
N VAL A 45 12.51 5.54 -4.97
CA VAL A 45 11.98 6.85 -4.57
C VAL A 45 10.48 6.93 -4.85
N LEU A 46 10.03 6.52 -6.05
CA LEU A 46 8.60 6.45 -6.40
C LEU A 46 7.83 5.57 -5.42
N ARG A 47 8.37 4.39 -5.11
CA ARG A 47 7.75 3.45 -4.17
C ARG A 47 7.62 4.07 -2.78
N LYS A 48 8.69 4.67 -2.26
CA LYS A 48 8.69 5.35 -0.95
C LYS A 48 7.64 6.46 -0.91
N LEU A 49 7.62 7.34 -1.90
CA LEU A 49 6.61 8.41 -2.01
C LEU A 49 5.20 7.85 -2.04
N GLN A 50 4.92 6.86 -2.89
CA GLN A 50 3.57 6.27 -3.02
C GLN A 50 3.09 5.56 -1.75
N THR A 51 4.01 5.17 -0.88
CA THR A 51 3.72 4.55 0.41
C THR A 51 3.54 5.55 1.55
N LEU A 52 3.82 6.84 1.37
CA LEU A 52 3.66 7.84 2.42
C LEU A 52 2.21 7.93 2.89
N THR A 53 2.04 7.95 4.20
CA THR A 53 0.78 8.02 4.94
C THR A 53 0.85 9.09 6.02
N SER A 54 -0.32 9.48 6.55
CA SER A 54 -0.40 10.45 7.65
C SER A 54 0.44 9.98 8.85
N GLY A 55 1.34 10.83 9.34
CA GLY A 55 2.28 10.54 10.41
C GLY A 55 3.70 10.21 9.94
N ASP A 56 3.93 9.91 8.66
CA ASP A 56 5.27 9.62 8.16
C ASP A 56 6.17 10.86 8.22
N SER A 57 7.47 10.63 8.52
CA SER A 57 8.44 11.71 8.68
C SER A 57 9.11 12.05 7.35
N VAL A 58 9.22 13.35 7.09
CA VAL A 58 9.88 13.90 5.90
C VAL A 58 10.89 14.93 6.37
N PHE A 59 12.11 14.86 5.86
CA PHE A 59 13.17 15.80 6.23
C PHE A 59 13.56 16.61 4.99
N PHE A 60 13.40 17.93 5.07
CA PHE A 60 13.75 18.86 4.00
C PHE A 60 15.07 19.53 4.30
N LYS A 61 15.95 19.69 3.31
CA LYS A 61 17.04 20.66 3.47
C LYS A 61 16.46 22.06 3.63
N LYS A 62 17.03 22.88 4.52
CA LYS A 62 16.62 24.28 4.69
C LYS A 62 16.64 25.06 3.37
N SER A 63 17.64 24.81 2.52
CA SER A 63 17.76 25.43 1.19
C SER A 63 16.62 25.08 0.23
N ALA A 64 16.01 23.90 0.38
CA ALA A 64 14.95 23.43 -0.50
C ALA A 64 13.61 24.14 -0.26
N LEU A 65 13.45 24.72 0.93
CA LEU A 65 12.23 25.43 1.34
C LEU A 65 12.34 26.96 1.12
N GLY A 66 13.44 27.42 0.49
CA GLY A 66 13.67 28.81 0.09
C GLY A 66 14.37 29.69 1.14
N ASP A 67 14.92 30.81 0.68
CA ASP A 67 15.73 31.76 1.49
C ASP A 67 14.95 32.44 2.64
N GLN A 68 13.63 32.27 2.70
CA GLN A 68 12.84 32.70 3.86
C GLN A 68 12.99 31.78 5.09
N MET A 69 13.65 30.62 4.93
CA MET A 69 13.97 29.68 6.03
C MET A 69 15.38 29.87 6.60
N SER A 70 16.19 30.75 6.02
CA SER A 70 17.50 31.15 6.53
C SER A 70 17.40 32.43 7.36
N SER A 71 16.67 32.43 8.48
CA SER A 71 16.80 33.52 9.45
C SER A 71 17.99 33.29 10.38
N PHE A 72 19.06 34.04 10.14
CA PHE A 72 20.05 34.64 11.07
C PHE A 72 20.55 33.94 12.34
N GLU A 73 20.30 32.65 12.55
CA GLU A 73 20.95 31.90 13.62
C GLU A 73 21.94 30.91 13.03
N THR A 74 23.16 30.98 13.57
CA THR A 74 24.35 30.22 13.20
C THR A 74 24.04 28.80 12.73
N PRO A 75 24.72 28.30 11.67
CA PRO A 75 24.53 26.96 11.13
C PRO A 75 24.85 25.95 12.23
N THR A 76 23.81 25.48 12.90
CA THR A 76 23.87 24.35 13.81
C THR A 76 23.58 23.09 13.01
N TYR A 77 24.13 21.98 13.49
CA TYR A 77 24.39 20.68 12.85
C TYR A 77 23.18 19.93 12.24
N THR A 78 22.04 20.59 12.04
CA THR A 78 20.89 20.06 11.32
C THR A 78 20.49 21.01 10.18
N ASP A 79 21.09 20.79 9.00
CA ASP A 79 20.69 21.41 7.73
C ASP A 79 19.28 21.00 7.27
N PHE A 80 18.57 20.25 8.11
CA PHE A 80 17.29 19.65 7.83
C PHE A 80 16.18 20.19 8.72
N VAL A 81 15.02 20.38 8.12
CA VAL A 81 13.75 20.71 8.77
C VAL A 81 12.88 19.46 8.78
N HIS A 82 12.40 19.07 9.96
CA HIS A 82 11.48 17.96 10.11
C HIS A 82 10.05 18.37 9.74
N GLY A 83 9.43 17.54 8.91
CA GLY A 83 8.03 17.60 8.56
C GLY A 83 7.34 16.27 8.81
N THR A 84 6.02 16.33 9.00
CA THR A 84 5.17 15.15 9.16
C THR A 84 4.08 15.17 8.09
N VAL A 85 3.95 14.09 7.33
CA VAL A 85 2.89 13.94 6.34
C VAL A 85 1.56 14.03 7.04
N VAL A 86 0.70 14.93 6.58
CA VAL A 86 -0.65 15.13 7.11
C VAL A 86 -1.64 14.33 6.28
N CYS A 87 -1.73 14.63 4.99
CA CYS A 87 -2.66 13.95 4.11
C CYS A 87 -2.23 14.11 2.65
N TRP A 88 -2.86 13.32 1.80
CA TRP A 88 -2.81 13.53 0.36
C TRP A 88 -4.07 14.27 -0.05
N THR A 89 -3.90 15.24 -0.93
CA THR A 89 -5.00 15.94 -1.59
C THR A 89 -4.89 15.76 -3.10
N PHE A 90 -6.01 15.81 -3.79
CA PHE A 90 -6.08 15.56 -5.23
C PHE A 90 -6.93 16.64 -5.86
N ASP A 91 -6.39 17.24 -6.91
CA ASP A 91 -7.14 18.05 -7.87
C ASP A 91 -7.16 17.30 -9.21
N GLU A 92 -8.12 17.58 -10.08
CA GLU A 92 -8.51 16.81 -11.28
C GLU A 92 -7.41 15.93 -11.93
N LEU A 93 -6.21 16.49 -12.17
CA LEU A 93 -5.04 15.80 -12.72
C LEU A 93 -3.79 15.83 -11.82
N LYS A 94 -3.83 16.52 -10.68
CA LYS A 94 -2.67 16.81 -9.82
C LYS A 94 -2.79 16.12 -8.47
N GLN A 95 -1.67 15.61 -7.99
CA GLN A 95 -1.58 14.96 -6.68
C GLN A 95 -0.73 15.83 -5.78
N TYR A 96 -1.21 16.08 -4.58
CA TYR A 96 -0.54 16.91 -3.60
C TYR A 96 -0.35 16.14 -2.30
N ILE A 97 0.73 16.46 -1.60
CA ILE A 97 1.03 15.94 -0.27
C ILE A 97 1.09 17.16 0.65
N VAL A 98 0.23 17.17 1.67
CA VAL A 98 0.24 18.18 2.72
C VAL A 98 1.17 17.69 3.81
N ILE A 99 2.18 18.48 4.15
CA ILE A 99 3.19 18.16 5.15
C ILE A 99 3.22 19.28 6.18
N ASN A 100 3.05 18.93 7.45
CA ASN A 100 3.21 19.87 8.55
C ASN A 100 4.70 20.03 8.82
N VAL A 101 5.25 21.22 8.58
CA VAL A 101 6.65 21.55 8.83
C VAL A 101 6.67 22.55 9.98
N ARG A 102 7.24 22.19 11.13
CA ARG A 102 7.31 23.12 12.27
C ARG A 102 8.48 24.09 12.09
N PRO A 103 8.32 25.39 12.40
CA PRO A 103 7.12 26.09 12.89
C PRO A 103 6.14 26.59 11.81
N HIS A 104 6.42 26.35 10.53
CA HIS A 104 5.76 26.96 9.37
C HIS A 104 4.32 26.49 9.08
N GLY A 105 3.86 25.42 9.73
CA GLY A 105 2.49 24.91 9.57
C GLY A 105 2.36 23.94 8.38
N ASN A 106 1.18 23.90 7.77
CA ASN A 106 0.85 22.94 6.71
C ASN A 106 1.28 23.49 5.34
N LEU A 107 2.27 22.84 4.73
CA LEU A 107 2.73 23.15 3.38
C LEU A 107 2.20 22.10 2.40
N GLN A 108 1.72 22.55 1.25
CA GLN A 108 1.22 21.67 0.19
C GLN A 108 2.28 21.54 -0.92
N PHE A 109 2.70 20.31 -1.19
CA PHE A 109 3.68 20.00 -2.23
C PHE A 109 3.02 19.22 -3.35
N LEU A 110 3.30 19.59 -4.60
CA LEU A 110 2.93 18.75 -5.75
C LEU A 110 3.75 17.45 -5.70
N TYR A 111 3.14 16.33 -6.07
CA TYR A 111 3.79 15.02 -6.07
C TYR A 111 5.05 14.99 -6.94
N SER A 112 5.01 15.63 -8.11
CA SER A 112 6.18 15.77 -8.99
C SER A 112 7.29 16.55 -8.31
N ASP A 113 6.97 17.65 -7.64
CA ASP A 113 7.97 18.51 -7.00
C ASP A 113 8.63 17.77 -5.83
N LEU A 114 7.86 17.05 -5.02
CA LEU A 114 8.41 16.23 -3.94
C LEU A 114 9.25 15.06 -4.46
N PHE A 115 8.87 14.50 -5.61
CA PHE A 115 9.65 13.50 -6.32
C PHE A 115 10.99 14.05 -6.80
N ASP A 116 10.97 15.19 -7.49
CA ASP A 116 12.17 15.85 -8.01
C ASP A 116 13.10 16.30 -6.87
N MET A 117 12.54 16.85 -5.78
CA MET A 117 13.30 17.19 -4.57
C MET A 117 13.91 15.96 -3.89
N THR A 118 13.23 14.81 -3.90
CA THR A 118 13.79 13.57 -3.34
C THR A 118 14.94 13.05 -4.22
N LEU A 119 14.82 13.14 -5.55
CA LEU A 119 15.90 12.78 -6.48
C LEU A 119 17.10 13.74 -6.36
N ALA A 120 16.86 15.03 -6.14
CA ALA A 120 17.88 16.04 -5.87
C ALA A 120 18.53 15.88 -4.48
N ARG A 121 18.06 14.94 -3.66
CA ARG A 121 18.48 14.73 -2.25
C ARG A 121 18.23 15.94 -1.37
N ASP A 122 17.24 16.73 -1.72
CA ASP A 122 16.77 17.88 -0.96
C ASP A 122 15.67 17.49 0.03
N VAL A 123 15.04 16.33 -0.20
CA VAL A 123 14.07 15.72 0.69
C VAL A 123 14.45 14.26 0.98
N PHE A 124 14.37 13.89 2.26
CA PHE A 124 14.54 12.51 2.72
C PHE A 124 13.25 11.99 3.31
N LEU A 125 12.80 10.86 2.78
CA LEU A 125 11.57 10.19 3.19
C LEU A 125 11.93 9.12 4.21
N HIS A 126 11.61 9.37 5.49
CA HIS A 126 11.78 8.37 6.52
C HIS A 126 10.43 7.75 6.84
N LYS A 127 10.28 6.49 6.43
CA LYS A 127 9.17 5.69 6.88
C LYS A 127 9.39 5.42 8.36
N LEU A 128 8.42 5.76 9.21
CA LEU A 128 8.38 5.14 10.53
C LEU A 128 8.07 3.66 10.26
N ASP A 129 9.10 2.81 10.26
CA ASP A 129 8.89 1.38 10.42
C ASP A 129 8.30 1.20 11.82
N ILE A 130 6.97 1.27 11.91
CA ILE A 130 6.23 0.77 13.06
C ILE A 130 6.35 -0.75 12.99
N LYS A 131 7.52 -1.26 13.39
CA LYS A 131 7.62 -2.63 13.89
C LYS A 131 6.74 -2.67 15.14
N VAL A 132 5.57 -3.29 14.98
CA VAL A 132 4.65 -3.58 16.07
C VAL A 132 5.33 -4.60 16.99
N ASP A 133 6.16 -4.12 17.92
CA ASP A 133 6.65 -4.88 19.07
C ASP A 133 5.81 -4.54 20.32
N ILE A 134 4.47 -4.63 20.22
CA ILE A 134 3.56 -4.38 21.36
C ILE A 134 2.64 -5.58 21.66
N VAL A 135 2.90 -6.79 21.11
CA VAL A 135 2.06 -7.97 21.44
C VAL A 135 2.80 -9.11 22.13
N LYS A 136 4.09 -8.96 22.50
CA LYS A 136 4.81 -10.00 23.25
C LYS A 136 5.11 -9.70 24.73
N ALA A 137 4.69 -8.57 25.27
CA ALA A 137 4.98 -8.20 26.66
C ALA A 137 3.80 -8.35 27.65
N SER A 138 2.71 -9.04 27.30
CA SER A 138 1.59 -9.24 28.24
C SER A 138 0.90 -10.60 28.19
N ALA A 139 1.51 -11.61 27.54
CA ALA A 139 0.96 -12.97 27.49
C ALA A 139 1.35 -13.85 28.70
N GLU A 140 1.93 -13.28 29.75
CA GLU A 140 2.23 -14.00 31.00
C GLU A 140 1.75 -13.21 32.20
N LYS A 141 0.44 -13.23 32.43
CA LYS A 141 -0.20 -13.36 33.75
C LYS A 141 -1.71 -13.35 33.58
N SER A 142 -2.27 -14.55 33.61
CA SER A 142 -3.66 -14.75 33.99
C SER A 142 -3.90 -14.16 35.38
N ILE A 143 -5.04 -13.51 35.57
CA ILE A 143 -6.07 -13.78 36.60
C ILE A 143 -7.11 -12.64 36.57
N ASP A 144 -8.38 -13.03 36.64
CA ASP A 144 -9.62 -12.27 36.58
C ASP A 144 -9.63 -10.86 37.21
N THR A 145 -10.16 -9.88 36.47
CA THR A 145 -10.88 -8.71 37.03
C THR A 145 -11.67 -7.98 35.92
N PRO A 146 -12.82 -7.35 36.22
CA PRO A 146 -13.76 -6.86 35.23
C PRO A 146 -13.27 -5.56 34.58
N TYR A 147 -13.53 -5.46 33.26
CA TYR A 147 -13.22 -4.37 32.35
C TYR A 147 -13.31 -2.97 32.98
N ASN A 148 -12.14 -2.37 33.20
CA ASN A 148 -12.02 -0.92 33.36
C ASN A 148 -11.72 -0.30 31.98
N VAL A 149 -12.66 0.50 31.49
CA VAL A 149 -12.71 1.05 30.11
C VAL A 149 -11.68 2.19 29.90
N ASP A 150 -10.91 2.54 30.93
CA ASP A 150 -10.01 3.70 30.89
C ASP A 150 -8.54 3.40 30.55
N SER A 151 -8.19 2.15 30.21
CA SER A 151 -6.87 1.82 29.63
C SER A 151 -6.91 1.77 28.09
N ALA A 152 -7.72 2.63 27.49
CA ALA A 152 -7.83 2.74 26.05
C ALA A 152 -6.51 3.31 25.48
N VAL A 153 -5.67 2.37 25.03
CA VAL A 153 -4.59 2.49 24.06
C VAL A 153 -4.44 3.93 23.55
N SER A 154 -3.36 4.58 23.99
CA SER A 154 -2.86 5.85 23.44
C SER A 154 -2.49 5.66 21.96
N CYS A 155 -3.48 5.51 21.08
CA CYS A 155 -3.29 5.60 19.65
C CYS A 155 -3.11 7.07 19.30
N ASP A 156 -1.97 7.41 18.67
CA ASP A 156 -1.74 8.73 18.13
C ASP A 156 -2.85 9.09 17.14
N VAL A 157 -3.66 10.10 17.48
CA VAL A 157 -4.80 10.57 16.66
C VAL A 157 -4.36 11.05 15.28
N ARG A 158 -3.06 11.31 15.09
CA ARG A 158 -2.46 11.70 13.80
C ARG A 158 -2.41 10.54 12.80
N VAL A 159 -2.47 9.30 13.28
CA VAL A 159 -2.33 8.11 12.44
C VAL A 159 -3.71 7.56 12.08
N ARG A 160 -3.94 7.30 10.78
CA ARG A 160 -5.20 6.71 10.32
C ARG A 160 -5.33 5.29 10.89
N PRO A 161 -6.37 4.95 11.66
CA PRO A 161 -6.50 3.63 12.27
C PRO A 161 -6.69 2.53 11.23
N VAL A 162 -6.28 1.31 11.57
CA VAL A 162 -6.39 0.11 10.72
C VAL A 162 -7.52 -0.77 11.28
N PRO A 163 -8.44 -1.30 10.47
CA PRO A 163 -9.43 -2.26 10.92
C PRO A 163 -8.74 -3.51 11.52
N PRO A 164 -9.24 -4.04 12.65
CA PRO A 164 -8.60 -5.15 13.35
C PRO A 164 -8.53 -6.40 12.46
N GLY A 165 -7.34 -7.01 12.39
CA GLY A 165 -7.11 -8.27 11.70
C GLY A 165 -7.04 -8.18 10.17
N VAL A 166 -7.08 -6.98 9.59
CA VAL A 166 -7.12 -6.82 8.12
C VAL A 166 -5.91 -7.43 7.41
N GLU A 167 -4.74 -7.39 8.05
CA GLU A 167 -3.50 -8.01 7.60
C GLU A 167 -3.57 -9.54 7.51
N THR A 168 -4.53 -10.16 8.19
CA THR A 168 -4.71 -11.61 8.16
C THR A 168 -5.45 -12.08 6.91
N PHE A 169 -6.26 -11.23 6.29
CA PHE A 169 -7.14 -11.62 5.18
C PHE A 169 -7.01 -10.75 3.91
N CYS A 170 -6.39 -9.57 3.97
CA CYS A 170 -5.94 -8.82 2.80
C CYS A 170 -4.45 -9.09 2.56
N LYS A 171 -4.10 -9.62 1.39
CA LYS A 171 -2.76 -10.14 1.10
C LYS A 171 -2.13 -9.56 -0.17
N CYS A 172 -2.88 -8.77 -0.94
CA CYS A 172 -2.39 -8.27 -2.22
C CYS A 172 -1.24 -7.28 -2.04
N ARG A 173 -0.09 -7.56 -2.66
CA ARG A 173 1.11 -6.70 -2.65
C ARG A 173 1.25 -5.99 -3.99
N PHE A 174 0.85 -4.72 -4.06
CA PHE A 174 0.81 -3.99 -5.33
C PHE A 174 2.20 -3.58 -5.85
N ILE A 175 2.46 -3.82 -7.15
CA ILE A 175 3.64 -3.28 -7.86
C ILE A 175 3.32 -1.88 -8.41
N ASN A 176 2.19 -1.73 -9.11
CA ASN A 176 1.76 -0.45 -9.70
C ASN A 176 0.44 0.04 -9.08
N LYS A 177 0.54 0.43 -7.80
CA LYS A 177 -0.59 0.91 -7.01
C LYS A 177 -1.27 2.13 -7.65
N LEU A 178 -0.49 3.06 -8.20
CA LEU A 178 -1.02 4.32 -8.71
C LEU A 178 -1.88 4.13 -9.96
N GLU A 179 -1.44 3.31 -10.90
CA GLU A 179 -2.22 2.97 -12.09
C GLU A 179 -3.56 2.33 -11.70
N PHE A 180 -3.53 1.38 -10.77
CA PHE A 180 -4.74 0.71 -10.34
C PHE A 180 -5.71 1.64 -9.62
N VAL A 181 -5.21 2.55 -8.75
CA VAL A 181 -6.02 3.60 -8.14
C VAL A 181 -6.70 4.48 -9.19
N ARG A 182 -5.99 4.87 -10.26
CA ARG A 182 -6.58 5.66 -11.36
C ARG A 182 -7.70 4.89 -12.06
N LYS A 183 -7.50 3.60 -12.34
CA LYS A 183 -8.51 2.72 -12.94
C LYS A 183 -9.76 2.64 -12.06
N LEU A 184 -9.60 2.33 -10.76
CA LEU A 184 -10.75 2.24 -9.85
C LEU A 184 -11.47 3.58 -9.68
N ARG A 185 -10.74 4.70 -9.59
CA ARG A 185 -11.35 6.05 -9.60
C ARG A 185 -12.15 6.30 -10.87
N GLY A 186 -11.66 5.84 -12.03
CA GLY A 186 -12.42 5.87 -13.29
C GLY A 186 -13.75 5.14 -13.18
N ILE A 187 -13.73 3.90 -12.70
CA ILE A 187 -14.94 3.07 -12.48
C ILE A 187 -15.91 3.78 -11.51
N ILE A 188 -15.39 4.32 -10.40
CA ILE A 188 -16.20 5.05 -9.40
C ILE A 188 -16.84 6.29 -10.00
N ARG A 189 -16.12 7.06 -10.84
CA ARG A 189 -16.70 8.24 -11.49
C ARG A 189 -17.83 7.87 -12.45
N SER A 190 -17.68 6.76 -13.18
CA SER A 190 -18.71 6.27 -14.10
C SER A 190 -19.99 5.82 -13.37
N ASN A 191 -19.89 5.34 -12.12
CA ASN A 191 -21.05 4.97 -11.31
C ASN A 191 -20.86 5.25 -9.81
N LYS A 192 -20.86 6.54 -9.46
CA LYS A 192 -20.63 7.00 -8.08
C LYS A 192 -21.71 6.50 -7.12
N HIS A 193 -22.97 6.45 -7.57
CA HIS A 193 -24.09 6.01 -6.75
C HIS A 193 -23.90 4.56 -6.28
N MET A 194 -23.62 3.64 -7.21
CA MET A 194 -23.37 2.24 -6.90
C MET A 194 -22.20 2.07 -5.92
N PHE A 195 -21.11 2.82 -6.09
CA PHE A 195 -19.99 2.76 -5.16
C PHE A 195 -20.39 3.21 -3.75
N MET A 196 -21.17 4.29 -3.63
CA MET A 196 -21.65 4.79 -2.33
C MET A 196 -22.58 3.80 -1.64
N GLU A 197 -23.45 3.14 -2.39
CA GLU A 197 -24.36 2.08 -1.90
C GLU A 197 -23.57 0.86 -1.40
N LYS A 198 -22.67 0.31 -2.21
CA LYS A 198 -21.87 -0.86 -1.84
C LYS A 198 -20.93 -0.60 -0.65
N THR A 199 -20.53 0.65 -0.41
CA THR A 199 -19.68 1.06 0.71
C THR A 199 -20.44 1.67 1.88
N MET A 200 -21.77 1.48 1.97
CA MET A 200 -22.60 2.05 3.04
C MET A 200 -22.07 1.78 4.46
N TYR A 201 -21.57 0.56 4.69
CA TYR A 201 -21.04 0.10 5.98
C TYR A 201 -19.51 0.12 6.07
N MET A 202 -18.83 0.52 4.99
CA MET A 202 -17.36 0.54 4.85
C MET A 202 -16.93 1.93 4.36
N LYS A 203 -17.32 2.96 5.12
CA LYS A 203 -17.25 4.37 4.69
C LYS A 203 -15.80 4.83 4.48
N GLU A 204 -14.86 4.22 5.18
CA GLU A 204 -13.42 4.43 5.05
C GLU A 204 -12.89 4.10 3.66
N LEU A 205 -13.50 3.15 2.93
CA LEU A 205 -13.11 2.86 1.54
C LEU A 205 -13.35 4.04 0.60
N ARG A 206 -14.22 4.98 0.95
CA ARG A 206 -14.50 6.19 0.16
C ARG A 206 -13.33 7.16 0.14
N LEU A 207 -12.35 6.99 1.03
CA LEU A 207 -11.10 7.74 1.02
C LEU A 207 -10.32 7.56 -0.29
N ILE A 208 -10.58 6.50 -1.07
CA ILE A 208 -10.01 6.35 -2.41
C ILE A 208 -10.27 7.57 -3.30
N MET A 209 -11.37 8.30 -3.10
CA MET A 209 -11.69 9.47 -3.90
C MET A 209 -10.84 10.70 -3.57
N SER A 210 -10.31 10.81 -2.35
CA SER A 210 -9.71 12.06 -1.85
C SER A 210 -8.36 11.90 -1.16
N GLN A 211 -7.90 10.68 -0.90
CA GLN A 211 -6.68 10.41 -0.16
C GLN A 211 -5.87 9.28 -0.81
N ASN A 212 -4.60 9.16 -0.42
CA ASN A 212 -3.81 7.97 -0.69
C ASN A 212 -4.42 6.82 0.13
N VAL A 213 -4.59 5.68 -0.55
CA VAL A 213 -5.21 4.48 0.02
C VAL A 213 -4.14 3.49 0.43
N ARG A 214 -4.35 2.76 1.51
CA ARG A 214 -3.47 1.66 1.92
C ARG A 214 -3.72 0.44 1.02
N ALA A 215 -2.78 -0.50 0.98
CA ALA A 215 -2.87 -1.68 0.12
C ALA A 215 -4.18 -2.46 0.36
N TYR A 216 -4.52 -2.71 1.63
CA TYR A 216 -5.78 -3.39 1.94
C TYR A 216 -7.01 -2.58 1.52
N GLU A 217 -7.00 -1.24 1.66
CA GLU A 217 -8.12 -0.38 1.23
C GLU A 217 -8.32 -0.50 -0.28
N LEU A 218 -7.22 -0.56 -1.03
CA LEU A 218 -7.24 -0.74 -2.47
C LEU A 218 -7.74 -2.13 -2.90
N GLU A 219 -7.30 -3.18 -2.21
CA GLU A 219 -7.78 -4.56 -2.41
C GLU A 219 -9.29 -4.66 -2.14
N MET A 220 -9.76 -4.08 -1.04
CA MET A 220 -11.19 -4.08 -0.69
C MET A 220 -12.04 -3.28 -1.68
N VAL A 221 -11.58 -2.11 -2.12
CA VAL A 221 -12.29 -1.33 -3.14
C VAL A 221 -12.37 -2.12 -4.45
N ALA A 222 -11.31 -2.83 -4.83
CA ALA A 222 -11.33 -3.67 -6.02
C ALA A 222 -12.41 -4.76 -5.93
N TYR A 223 -12.46 -5.50 -4.81
CA TYR A 223 -13.48 -6.53 -4.60
C TYR A 223 -14.91 -5.95 -4.61
N VAL A 224 -15.13 -4.82 -3.95
CA VAL A 224 -16.42 -4.12 -3.97
C VAL A 224 -16.86 -3.76 -5.40
N LEU A 225 -15.90 -3.36 -6.24
CA LEU A 225 -16.13 -2.97 -7.64
C LEU A 225 -16.06 -4.14 -8.63
N ASN A 226 -15.93 -5.39 -8.16
CA ASN A 226 -15.71 -6.57 -8.99
C ASN A 226 -14.50 -6.43 -9.95
N ALA A 227 -13.46 -5.71 -9.53
CA ALA A 227 -12.19 -5.62 -10.23
C ALA A 227 -11.20 -6.62 -9.65
N ASN A 228 -10.26 -7.12 -10.46
CA ASN A 228 -9.21 -8.02 -10.00
C ASN A 228 -7.95 -7.23 -9.57
N PRO A 229 -7.65 -7.12 -8.26
CA PRO A 229 -6.43 -6.47 -7.79
C PRO A 229 -5.14 -7.27 -8.06
N TRP A 230 -5.24 -8.59 -8.25
CA TRP A 230 -4.11 -9.51 -8.38
C TRP A 230 -3.36 -9.37 -9.72
N GLN A 231 -4.02 -8.82 -10.73
CA GLN A 231 -3.37 -8.40 -11.98
C GLN A 231 -2.32 -7.28 -11.80
N TYR A 232 -2.35 -6.60 -10.66
CA TYR A 232 -1.43 -5.50 -10.31
C TYR A 232 -0.51 -5.86 -9.13
N SER A 233 -0.45 -7.15 -8.76
CA SER A 233 0.27 -7.62 -7.59
C SER A 233 1.64 -8.25 -7.92
N SER A 234 2.51 -8.29 -6.92
CA SER A 234 3.79 -9.02 -6.95
C SER A 234 3.65 -10.46 -6.45
N ASN A 235 2.46 -10.86 -6.02
CA ASN A 235 2.14 -12.18 -5.49
C ASN A 235 0.87 -12.75 -6.12
N PRO A 236 0.78 -12.86 -7.46
CA PRO A 236 -0.44 -13.33 -8.13
C PRO A 236 -0.82 -14.78 -7.76
N SER A 237 0.15 -15.60 -7.35
CA SER A 237 -0.09 -16.98 -6.91
C SER A 237 -0.90 -17.09 -5.60
N GLU A 238 -1.05 -16.01 -4.85
CA GLU A 238 -1.86 -15.96 -3.62
C GLU A 238 -3.29 -15.49 -3.87
N GLU A 239 -3.72 -15.37 -5.14
CA GLU A 239 -5.06 -14.93 -5.51
C GLU A 239 -6.16 -15.85 -4.88
N PRO A 240 -7.09 -15.29 -4.10
CA PRO A 240 -8.18 -16.04 -3.49
C PRO A 240 -9.24 -16.42 -4.53
N SER A 241 -9.94 -17.53 -4.28
CA SER A 241 -11.13 -17.88 -5.05
C SER A 241 -12.25 -16.84 -4.87
N GLN A 242 -13.24 -16.86 -5.77
CA GLN A 242 -14.40 -15.96 -5.69
C GLN A 242 -15.21 -16.17 -4.40
N GLU A 243 -15.31 -17.40 -3.91
CA GLU A 243 -15.94 -17.72 -2.61
C GLU A 243 -15.15 -17.07 -1.48
N ARG A 244 -13.82 -17.18 -1.51
CA ARG A 244 -12.96 -16.58 -0.51
C ARG A 244 -13.00 -15.05 -0.53
N VAL A 245 -13.18 -14.42 -1.69
CA VAL A 245 -13.40 -12.97 -1.81
C VAL A 245 -14.68 -12.54 -1.07
N LYS A 246 -15.77 -13.31 -1.15
CA LYS A 246 -17.01 -13.03 -0.42
C LYS A 246 -16.80 -13.10 1.10
N GLU A 247 -16.04 -14.09 1.56
CA GLU A 247 -15.66 -14.20 2.97
C GLU A 247 -14.80 -13.03 3.44
N ILE A 248 -13.80 -12.63 2.66
CA ILE A 248 -12.93 -11.47 2.94
C ILE A 248 -13.78 -10.19 3.08
N LEU A 249 -14.75 -9.98 2.18
CA LEU A 249 -15.68 -8.85 2.27
C LEU A 249 -16.48 -8.87 3.58
N GLU A 250 -16.93 -10.03 4.05
CA GLU A 250 -17.68 -10.13 5.30
C GLU A 250 -16.79 -9.94 6.54
N LEU A 251 -15.58 -10.51 6.54
CA LEU A 251 -14.57 -10.28 7.57
C LEU A 251 -14.25 -8.78 7.70
N TYR A 252 -14.06 -8.11 6.56
CA TYR A 252 -13.79 -6.68 6.56
C TYR A 252 -14.97 -5.85 7.09
N LYS A 253 -16.22 -6.15 6.67
CA LYS A 253 -17.42 -5.50 7.21
C LYS A 253 -17.52 -5.64 8.73
N ASN A 254 -17.18 -6.81 9.27
CA ASN A 254 -17.17 -7.04 10.71
C ASN A 254 -16.05 -6.27 11.41
N ALA A 255 -14.86 -6.21 10.81
CA ALA A 255 -13.72 -5.46 11.35
C ALA A 255 -14.03 -3.95 11.46
N VAL A 256 -14.67 -3.37 10.44
CA VAL A 256 -14.99 -1.91 10.44
C VAL A 256 -16.19 -1.56 11.31
N ARG A 257 -16.98 -2.55 11.72
CA ARG A 257 -18.06 -2.41 12.71
C ARG A 257 -17.59 -2.54 14.16
N ASN A 258 -16.31 -2.86 14.37
CA ASN A 258 -15.74 -2.94 15.72
C ASN A 258 -15.88 -1.58 16.45
N PRO A 259 -16.49 -1.52 17.65
CA PRO A 259 -16.71 -0.26 18.37
C PRO A 259 -15.43 0.54 18.65
N ILE A 260 -14.32 -0.14 18.94
CA ILE A 260 -13.02 0.48 19.20
C ILE A 260 -12.50 1.13 17.91
N TYR A 261 -12.56 0.41 16.79
CA TYR A 261 -12.16 0.94 15.49
C TYR A 261 -13.00 2.17 15.10
N ILE A 262 -14.33 2.10 15.28
CA ILE A 262 -15.23 3.22 14.98
C ILE A 262 -14.85 4.46 15.79
N ALA A 263 -14.62 4.30 17.09
CA ALA A 263 -14.23 5.41 17.97
C ALA A 263 -12.90 6.05 17.52
N LEU A 264 -11.89 5.24 17.23
CA LEU A 264 -10.59 5.72 16.73
C LEU A 264 -10.71 6.41 15.37
N TYR A 265 -11.50 5.83 14.46
CA TYR A 265 -11.69 6.38 13.11
C TYR A 265 -12.41 7.73 13.13
N ASN A 266 -13.42 7.89 13.99
CA ASN A 266 -14.10 9.16 14.18
C ASN A 266 -13.16 10.24 14.76
N LYS A 267 -12.38 9.91 15.80
CA LYS A 267 -11.37 10.82 16.37
C LYS A 267 -10.35 11.26 15.30
N TRP A 268 -9.85 10.32 14.49
CA TRP A 268 -8.94 10.64 13.39
C TRP A 268 -9.60 11.54 12.34
N LYS A 269 -10.86 11.29 11.97
CA LYS A 269 -11.58 12.15 11.02
C LYS A 269 -11.77 13.57 11.52
N GLU A 270 -12.07 13.74 12.81
CA GLU A 270 -12.19 15.05 13.45
C GLU A 270 -10.85 15.79 13.44
N TYR A 271 -9.76 15.11 13.78
CA TYR A 271 -8.40 15.66 13.70
C TYR A 271 -8.02 16.09 12.28
N ILE A 272 -8.29 15.24 11.27
CA ILE A 272 -8.04 15.60 9.87
C ILE A 272 -8.89 16.79 9.41
N LYS A 273 -10.11 16.94 9.96
CA LYS A 273 -10.94 18.11 9.67
C LYS A 273 -10.36 19.38 10.29
N SER A 274 -9.94 19.32 11.56
CA SER A 274 -9.41 20.49 12.28
C SER A 274 -8.10 21.04 11.74
N ILE A 275 -7.34 20.24 10.97
CA ILE A 275 -6.08 20.67 10.33
C ILE A 275 -6.26 21.09 8.88
N ALA A 276 -7.44 20.85 8.29
CA ALA A 276 -7.78 21.25 6.92
C ALA A 276 -8.51 22.61 6.88
N GLU A 277 -9.04 23.07 8.02
CA GLU A 277 -9.55 24.42 8.27
C GLU A 277 -8.41 25.36 8.71
#